data_AF-A0A540MCR0-F1
#
_entry.id   AF-A0A540MCR0-F1
#
_cell.length_a   1.000
_cell.length_b   1.000
_cell.length_c   1.000
_cell.angle_alpha   90.00
_cell.angle_beta   90.00
_cell.angle_gamma   90.00
#
_symmetry.space_group_name_H-M   'P 1'
#
loop_
_entity.id
_entity.type
_entity.pdbx_description
1 polymer ?
#
loop_
_entity_poly.entity_id
_entity_poly.type
_entity_poly.pdbx_seq_one_letter_code
_entity_poly.pdbx_strand_id
1 'polypeptide(L)'
;MACLKQKYCIIQRIAYGRGGFLTEVAVVVGLQDIIIRSSPTFIFHKRNAFIVNRSFTIQMELSFFCFLLLFSTTTFLNVDASFTGTYGVNYGRLADNIPSPHSVVTLLKAAKIKNVRIYDADHEVLTAFKGSGIEIIVGLGSQFLKDISVNEDRATDWIKENVQPYIPGTRIAGIAVGNEILGGTDIELSEVLLPAVKNVYNALSRLNLATSIQVSSPHSEAVFANSYPPSACIFKEDVAQFMNPLLEFFSQINSPFYINAYPFLAYKSDPEHIDLNYALFKKNAGIHDTKTNLRYDNMFDAMVDAAYFALEKAGFDKTEVIVSETGWASRGDESEAGANVQNARTYNYNLRKRLLKKRGTPHRPKMVVRAYIFALFNENLKPGPTSERNFGLFKADGSISYNIGFTGLVGPSAASSSLLSYKSAAAQTGHVVGDSIGWTIPQSGAQEYVTWAASNKFVVGDTLVFNFATNAHDVQEVPKASFDSCSSENPIGTAITTGPANITLTSAGDHYYICTYGRHCQSGQKLAITVSAASPGAAPSVPPPPSTTNTPPTTLSPTSNDPAACEPVPTPSPSMSGVPTANTTPGSLPPLGSSSHVVLASFVLSSLALVVGLFF
;
A
#
# COMPACT_ATOMS: atom_id res chain seq x y z
N MET A 1 -21.75 -52.16 21.47
CA MET A 1 -20.38 -52.73 21.47
C MET A 1 -20.11 -53.35 20.12
N ALA A 2 -19.04 -52.95 19.45
CA ALA A 2 -18.46 -53.62 18.30
C ALA A 2 -16.95 -53.43 18.40
N CYS A 3 -16.16 -54.48 18.17
CA CYS A 3 -14.71 -54.44 18.37
C CYS A 3 -14.00 -55.00 17.14
N LEU A 4 -13.20 -54.17 16.48
CA LEU A 4 -12.31 -54.56 15.39
C LEU A 4 -10.87 -54.59 15.90
N LYS A 5 -10.28 -55.78 15.85
CA LYS A 5 -8.87 -56.19 16.06
C LYS A 5 -7.94 -55.23 16.85
N GLN A 6 -7.57 -55.67 18.05
CA GLN A 6 -6.28 -55.44 18.73
C GLN A 6 -5.72 -53.99 18.76
N LYS A 7 -6.18 -53.18 19.72
CA LYS A 7 -5.35 -52.68 20.86
C LYS A 7 -5.99 -51.54 21.69
N TYR A 8 -7.20 -51.09 21.35
CA TYR A 8 -7.93 -50.09 22.15
C TYR A 8 -9.40 -50.48 22.34
N CYS A 9 -9.90 -50.38 23.57
CA CYS A 9 -11.33 -50.51 23.90
C CYS A 9 -11.85 -49.18 24.43
N ILE A 10 -12.84 -48.60 23.74
CA ILE A 10 -13.56 -47.41 24.21
C ILE A 10 -14.83 -47.89 24.93
N ILE A 11 -14.94 -47.60 26.23
CA ILE A 11 -16.17 -47.84 27.01
C ILE A 11 -16.94 -46.51 27.10
N GLN A 12 -17.99 -46.38 26.30
CA GLN A 12 -18.92 -45.26 26.39
C GLN A 12 -20.03 -45.59 27.40
N ARG A 13 -19.98 -45.01 28.60
CA ARG A 13 -21.14 -44.98 29.51
C ARG A 13 -22.03 -43.79 29.15
N ILE A 14 -23.26 -44.08 28.73
CA ILE A 14 -24.32 -43.07 28.60
C ILE A 14 -25.13 -43.09 29.89
N ALA A 15 -25.14 -41.99 30.63
CA ALA A 15 -26.02 -41.79 31.77
C ALA A 15 -27.11 -40.77 31.39
N TYR A 16 -28.38 -41.17 31.44
CA TYR A 16 -29.50 -40.26 31.22
C TYR A 16 -29.84 -39.53 32.53
N GLY A 17 -29.38 -38.27 32.64
CA GLY A 17 -29.81 -37.30 33.64
C GLY A 17 -30.46 -36.08 32.96
N ARG A 18 -31.48 -35.48 33.57
CA ARG A 18 -32.13 -34.28 33.02
C ARG A 18 -31.20 -33.05 33.15
N GLY A 19 -30.59 -32.65 32.03
CA GLY A 19 -30.04 -31.30 31.83
C GLY A 19 -28.52 -31.22 31.69
N GLY A 20 -28.04 -30.96 30.46
CA GLY A 20 -26.65 -30.57 30.16
C GLY A 20 -25.70 -31.73 29.81
N PHE A 21 -24.99 -31.60 28.69
CA PHE A 21 -23.94 -32.55 28.27
C PHE A 21 -22.55 -32.05 28.65
N LEU A 22 -21.77 -32.90 29.30
CA LEU A 22 -20.30 -32.86 29.36
C LEU A 22 -19.80 -34.26 29.01
N THR A 23 -18.73 -34.34 28.21
CA THR A 23 -18.10 -35.62 27.81
C THR A 23 -16.62 -35.60 28.13
N GLU A 24 -16.22 -36.37 29.14
CA GLU A 24 -14.83 -36.77 29.35
C GLU A 24 -14.56 -38.14 28.69
N VAL A 25 -13.33 -38.34 28.20
CA VAL A 25 -12.86 -39.61 27.66
C VAL A 25 -11.55 -39.97 28.35
N ALA A 26 -11.51 -41.13 29.00
CA ALA A 26 -10.31 -41.67 29.65
C ALA A 26 -9.81 -42.91 28.90
N VAL A 27 -8.49 -43.02 28.73
CA VAL A 27 -7.82 -44.16 28.09
C VAL A 27 -6.94 -44.86 29.12
N VAL A 28 -7.09 -46.19 29.24
CA VAL A 28 -6.29 -47.04 30.15
C VAL A 28 -5.45 -48.00 29.32
N VAL A 29 -4.15 -48.07 29.61
CA VAL A 29 -3.20 -48.99 28.97
C VAL A 29 -2.69 -49.99 30.01
N GLY A 30 -2.81 -51.29 29.73
CA GLY A 30 -2.38 -52.37 30.63
C GLY A 30 -1.15 -53.12 30.11
N LEU A 31 -0.26 -53.50 31.03
CA LEU A 31 0.90 -54.39 30.83
C LEU A 31 0.65 -55.76 31.49
N GLN A 32 1.27 -56.82 30.96
CA GLN A 32 0.96 -58.22 31.29
C GLN A 32 1.81 -58.84 32.41
N ASP A 33 1.17 -59.75 33.15
CA ASP A 33 1.64 -61.04 33.71
C ASP A 33 3.09 -61.23 34.19
N ILE A 34 3.27 -61.45 35.52
CA ILE A 34 4.27 -62.39 36.08
C ILE A 34 3.64 -63.18 37.25
N ILE A 35 3.91 -64.50 37.29
CA ILE A 35 3.49 -65.47 38.32
C ILE A 35 4.65 -65.72 39.30
N ILE A 36 4.40 -65.89 40.62
CA ILE A 36 5.08 -66.85 41.54
C ILE A 36 4.41 -66.88 42.95
N ARG A 37 4.74 -67.90 43.76
CA ARG A 37 3.97 -68.51 44.86
C ARG A 37 4.13 -67.90 46.28
N SER A 38 3.16 -68.32 47.13
CA SER A 38 3.27 -68.77 48.55
C SER A 38 3.56 -67.78 49.70
N SER A 39 2.50 -67.56 50.50
CA SER A 39 2.31 -67.80 51.96
C SER A 39 3.31 -67.29 53.04
N PRO A 40 2.86 -67.04 54.30
CA PRO A 40 3.39 -65.93 55.11
C PRO A 40 3.93 -66.26 56.52
N THR A 41 4.86 -65.44 57.04
CA THR A 41 5.03 -65.19 58.50
C THR A 41 5.90 -63.94 58.82
N PHE A 42 5.42 -63.08 59.73
CA PHE A 42 6.09 -62.39 60.88
C PHE A 42 7.63 -62.10 60.82
N ILE A 43 8.25 -60.97 61.25
CA ILE A 43 7.95 -60.01 62.35
C ILE A 43 8.86 -58.73 62.28
N PHE A 44 8.35 -57.52 62.60
CA PHE A 44 9.03 -56.21 62.94
C PHE A 44 10.19 -55.68 62.02
N HIS A 45 10.59 -54.40 61.99
CA HIS A 45 10.38 -53.22 62.84
C HIS A 45 10.36 -51.90 62.01
N LYS A 46 9.87 -50.78 62.56
CA LYS A 46 9.74 -49.47 61.89
C LYS A 46 11.07 -48.87 61.36
N ARG A 47 11.10 -48.44 60.08
CA ARG A 47 11.39 -47.04 59.61
C ARG A 47 11.52 -46.98 58.07
N ASN A 48 11.39 -45.77 57.50
CA ASN A 48 11.64 -45.39 56.10
C ASN A 48 10.66 -45.88 55.00
N ALA A 49 9.41 -45.45 55.08
CA ALA A 49 8.45 -45.50 53.96
C ALA A 49 7.85 -44.10 53.67
N PHE A 50 8.69 -43.13 53.28
CA PHE A 50 8.22 -41.78 52.91
C PHE A 50 9.01 -41.07 51.79
N ILE A 51 9.95 -41.76 51.13
CA ILE A 51 10.85 -41.14 50.13
C ILE A 51 10.59 -41.65 48.70
N VAL A 52 10.06 -42.86 48.52
CA VAL A 52 9.88 -43.45 47.17
C VAL A 52 8.69 -42.86 46.40
N ASN A 53 7.67 -42.34 47.10
CA ASN A 53 6.43 -41.86 46.46
C ASN A 53 6.41 -40.36 46.08
N ARG A 54 7.56 -39.66 46.11
CA ARG A 54 7.69 -38.31 45.55
C ARG A 54 8.35 -38.29 44.18
N SER A 55 9.36 -39.14 43.95
CA SER A 55 10.09 -39.16 42.67
C SER A 55 9.20 -39.58 41.50
N PHE A 56 8.33 -40.59 41.68
CA PHE A 56 7.44 -41.07 40.62
C PHE A 56 6.37 -40.04 40.21
N THR A 57 5.80 -39.31 41.17
CA THR A 57 4.81 -38.25 40.87
C THR A 57 5.47 -37.08 40.16
N ILE A 58 6.64 -36.63 40.63
CA ILE A 58 7.37 -35.50 40.01
C ILE A 58 7.82 -35.85 38.58
N GLN A 59 8.24 -37.09 38.32
CA GLN A 59 8.70 -37.51 37.00
C GLN A 59 7.53 -37.68 36.00
N MET A 60 6.34 -38.04 36.48
CA MET A 60 5.12 -38.08 35.66
C MET A 60 4.57 -36.66 35.37
N GLU A 61 4.59 -35.77 36.37
CA GLU A 61 4.24 -34.34 36.22
C GLU A 61 5.17 -33.64 35.22
N LEU A 62 6.50 -33.82 35.33
CA LEU A 62 7.46 -33.26 34.35
C LEU A 62 7.24 -33.81 32.94
N SER A 63 6.93 -35.10 32.80
CA SER A 63 6.66 -35.71 31.49
C SER A 63 5.37 -35.14 30.88
N PHE A 64 4.32 -34.94 31.69
CA PHE A 64 3.07 -34.32 31.26
C PHE A 64 3.24 -32.83 30.92
N PHE A 65 4.07 -32.09 31.67
CA PHE A 65 4.45 -30.71 31.36
C PHE A 65 5.26 -30.61 30.06
N CYS A 66 6.21 -31.53 29.82
CA CYS A 66 6.92 -31.62 28.55
C CYS A 66 5.99 -31.98 27.38
N PHE A 67 5.02 -32.87 27.58
CA PHE A 67 4.01 -33.19 26.55
C PHE A 67 3.10 -31.99 26.25
N LEU A 68 2.68 -31.24 27.27
CA LEU A 68 1.92 -30.00 27.13
C LEU A 68 2.75 -28.88 26.48
N LEU A 69 4.05 -28.78 26.77
CA LEU A 69 4.95 -27.83 26.10
C LEU A 69 5.17 -28.18 24.62
N LEU A 70 5.31 -29.48 24.30
CA LEU A 70 5.44 -29.96 22.91
C LEU A 70 4.14 -29.74 22.10
N PHE A 71 2.96 -29.94 22.72
CA PHE A 71 1.66 -29.66 22.07
C PHE A 71 1.28 -28.16 22.09
N SER A 72 1.85 -27.34 22.98
CA SER A 72 1.67 -25.88 22.97
C SER A 72 2.49 -25.19 21.87
N THR A 73 3.53 -25.84 21.34
CA THR A 73 4.34 -25.33 20.22
C THR A 73 3.95 -25.85 18.85
N THR A 74 2.98 -26.77 18.74
CA THR A 74 2.19 -26.89 17.50
C THR A 74 1.14 -25.78 17.45
N THR A 75 1.61 -24.53 17.46
CA THR A 75 0.97 -23.56 16.59
C THR A 75 0.97 -24.18 15.21
N PHE A 76 -0.22 -24.47 14.67
CA PHE A 76 -0.33 -24.49 13.22
C PHE A 76 0.33 -23.21 12.75
N LEU A 77 1.41 -23.34 11.97
CA LEU A 77 1.86 -22.26 11.11
C LEU A 77 0.76 -22.09 10.07
N ASN A 78 -0.34 -21.45 10.50
CA ASN A 78 -1.15 -20.66 9.63
C ASN A 78 -0.14 -19.76 8.94
N VAL A 79 0.02 -19.95 7.63
CA VAL A 79 0.63 -18.93 6.79
C VAL A 79 -0.12 -17.66 7.16
N ASP A 80 0.57 -16.72 7.81
CA ASP A 80 -0.02 -15.44 8.18
C ASP A 80 -0.46 -14.81 6.86
N ALA A 81 -1.75 -14.89 6.58
CA ALA A 81 -2.28 -14.62 5.25
C ALA A 81 -1.90 -13.19 4.91
N SER A 82 -1.03 -13.04 3.90
CA SER A 82 -0.11 -11.92 3.75
C SER A 82 -0.81 -10.64 3.25
N PHE A 83 -1.71 -10.14 4.10
CA PHE A 83 -2.54 -8.97 3.94
C PHE A 83 -3.12 -8.63 5.33
N THR A 84 -2.43 -7.78 6.09
CA THR A 84 -2.89 -7.31 7.40
C THR A 84 -4.17 -6.49 7.29
N GLY A 85 -5.31 -7.11 7.57
CA GLY A 85 -6.64 -6.48 7.57
C GLY A 85 -7.36 -6.66 6.23
N THR A 86 -7.89 -5.57 5.66
CA THR A 86 -8.72 -5.60 4.45
C THR A 86 -8.46 -4.47 3.45
N TYR A 87 -7.60 -3.51 3.81
CA TYR A 87 -7.29 -2.33 3.02
C TYR A 87 -5.80 -2.24 2.70
N GLY A 88 -5.47 -2.17 1.42
CA GLY A 88 -4.13 -1.87 0.89
C GLY A 88 -4.15 -0.73 -0.12
N VAL A 89 -2.99 -0.36 -0.65
CA VAL A 89 -2.88 0.69 -1.68
C VAL A 89 -1.83 0.33 -2.73
N ASN A 90 -2.09 0.67 -3.98
CA ASN A 90 -1.13 0.56 -5.07
C ASN A 90 -0.21 1.80 -5.02
N TYR A 91 1.08 1.60 -4.76
CA TYR A 91 2.09 2.65 -4.83
C TYR A 91 2.66 2.67 -6.25
N GLY A 92 1.86 3.21 -7.17
CA GLY A 92 2.31 3.59 -8.51
C GLY A 92 3.31 4.74 -8.44
N ARG A 93 4.28 4.73 -9.37
CA ARG A 93 5.43 5.66 -9.42
C ARG A 93 5.78 6.09 -10.84
N LEU A 94 4.82 6.06 -11.77
CA LEU A 94 4.97 6.70 -13.08
C LEU A 94 4.79 8.22 -12.93
N ALA A 95 5.71 8.83 -12.17
CA ALA A 95 5.72 10.22 -11.79
C ALA A 95 7.14 10.70 -11.46
N ASP A 96 7.42 11.98 -11.71
CA ASP A 96 8.69 12.65 -11.39
C ASP A 96 8.58 13.65 -10.22
N ASN A 97 7.38 13.84 -9.68
CA ASN A 97 7.04 14.89 -8.71
C ASN A 97 6.49 14.40 -7.36
N ILE A 98 6.49 13.09 -7.12
CA ILE A 98 5.97 12.46 -5.90
C ILE A 98 7.03 12.40 -4.77
N PRO A 99 6.63 12.20 -3.49
CA PRO A 99 7.56 12.22 -2.37
C PRO A 99 8.53 11.02 -2.38
N SER A 100 9.71 11.19 -1.77
CA SER A 100 10.70 10.11 -1.64
C SER A 100 10.14 8.89 -0.88
N PRO A 101 10.65 7.66 -1.13
CA PRO A 101 10.12 6.45 -0.50
C PRO A 101 10.08 6.49 1.04
N HIS A 102 11.04 7.15 1.70
CA HIS A 102 11.02 7.37 3.16
C HIS A 102 9.85 8.27 3.63
N SER A 103 9.53 9.29 2.83
CA SER A 103 8.38 10.17 3.05
C SER A 103 7.07 9.40 2.85
N VAL A 104 7.04 8.51 1.85
CA VAL A 104 5.90 7.62 1.58
C VAL A 104 5.67 6.62 2.72
N VAL A 105 6.71 6.02 3.30
CA VAL A 105 6.58 5.18 4.50
C VAL A 105 6.00 5.96 5.68
N THR A 106 6.40 7.23 5.84
CA THR A 106 5.84 8.13 6.87
C THR A 106 4.35 8.39 6.62
N LEU A 107 3.96 8.68 5.38
CA LEU A 107 2.57 8.87 4.96
C LEU A 107 1.71 7.64 5.23
N LEU A 108 2.17 6.45 4.82
CA LEU A 108 1.46 5.20 4.99
C LEU A 108 1.24 4.86 6.48
N LYS A 109 2.26 5.08 7.32
CA LYS A 109 2.14 4.95 8.78
C LYS A 109 1.11 5.92 9.37
N ALA A 110 1.12 7.19 8.97
CA ALA A 110 0.14 8.19 9.41
C ALA A 110 -1.29 7.82 8.97
N ALA A 111 -1.46 7.38 7.72
CA ALA A 111 -2.72 6.88 7.16
C ALA A 111 -3.18 5.53 7.75
N LYS A 112 -2.31 4.85 8.52
CA LYS A 112 -2.48 3.49 9.08
C LYS A 112 -2.71 2.43 8.01
N ILE A 113 -2.14 2.63 6.82
CA ILE A 113 -2.13 1.66 5.73
C ILE A 113 -0.99 0.67 5.97
N LYS A 114 -1.29 -0.62 5.91
CA LYS A 114 -0.36 -1.71 6.25
C LYS A 114 0.02 -2.62 5.08
N ASN A 115 -0.65 -2.48 3.94
CA ASN A 115 -0.46 -3.32 2.77
C ASN A 115 -0.22 -2.41 1.56
N VAL A 116 0.88 -2.64 0.86
CA VAL A 116 1.27 -1.89 -0.35
C VAL A 116 1.54 -2.88 -1.48
N ARG A 117 1.19 -2.49 -2.70
CA ARG A 117 1.64 -3.17 -3.93
C ARG A 117 2.44 -2.17 -4.76
N ILE A 118 3.64 -2.56 -5.18
CA ILE A 118 4.43 -1.86 -6.21
C ILE A 118 4.46 -2.71 -7.50
N TYR A 119 4.80 -2.08 -8.61
CA TYR A 119 4.76 -2.68 -9.96
C TYR A 119 6.14 -3.12 -10.46
N ASP A 120 7.15 -2.94 -9.62
CA ASP A 120 8.56 -3.23 -9.83
C ASP A 120 9.14 -3.84 -8.53
N ALA A 121 10.46 -3.96 -8.45
CA ALA A 121 11.17 -4.35 -7.24
C ALA A 121 12.27 -3.33 -6.89
N ASP A 122 11.92 -2.05 -6.86
CA ASP A 122 12.84 -0.93 -6.67
C ASP A 122 13.58 -0.95 -5.31
N HIS A 123 14.91 -0.82 -5.41
CA HIS A 123 15.82 -0.97 -4.28
C HIS A 123 15.75 0.20 -3.28
N GLU A 124 15.43 1.42 -3.69
CA GLU A 124 15.19 2.53 -2.75
C GLU A 124 13.90 2.33 -1.97
N VAL A 125 12.82 1.89 -2.64
CA VAL A 125 11.55 1.58 -1.98
C VAL A 125 11.73 0.44 -0.97
N LEU A 126 12.35 -0.66 -1.39
CA LEU A 126 12.57 -1.81 -0.53
C LEU A 126 13.52 -1.49 0.64
N THR A 127 14.48 -0.58 0.46
CA THR A 127 15.33 -0.05 1.53
C THR A 127 14.54 0.84 2.49
N ALA A 128 13.73 1.77 1.99
CA ALA A 128 12.96 2.70 2.82
C ALA A 128 11.88 2.00 3.67
N PHE A 129 11.31 0.91 3.16
CA PHE A 129 10.32 0.09 3.87
C PHE A 129 10.93 -0.79 4.99
N LYS A 130 12.25 -0.82 5.15
CA LYS A 130 12.95 -1.58 6.20
C LYS A 130 12.52 -1.13 7.60
N GLY A 131 12.08 -2.07 8.43
CA GLY A 131 11.57 -1.79 9.77
C GLY A 131 10.26 -0.99 9.81
N SER A 132 9.59 -0.81 8.66
CA SER A 132 8.32 -0.06 8.60
C SER A 132 7.15 -0.80 9.28
N GLY A 133 7.17 -2.14 9.24
CA GLY A 133 6.04 -2.98 9.61
C GLY A 133 4.91 -3.02 8.57
N ILE A 134 5.13 -2.43 7.38
CA ILE A 134 4.20 -2.43 6.24
C ILE A 134 4.55 -3.63 5.35
N GLU A 135 3.55 -4.40 4.97
CA GLU A 135 3.65 -5.53 4.04
C GLU A 135 3.65 -5.02 2.60
N ILE A 136 4.56 -5.53 1.77
CA ILE A 136 4.73 -5.11 0.38
C ILE A 136 4.67 -6.32 -0.58
N ILE A 137 3.83 -6.23 -1.60
CA ILE A 137 3.89 -7.08 -2.78
C ILE A 137 4.75 -6.36 -3.83
N VAL A 138 5.80 -7.03 -4.31
CA VAL A 138 6.66 -6.55 -5.39
C VAL A 138 6.16 -7.02 -6.75
N GLY A 139 6.39 -6.22 -7.80
CA GLY A 139 6.02 -6.56 -9.16
C GLY A 139 7.21 -7.12 -9.94
N LEU A 140 7.03 -8.29 -10.54
CA LEU A 140 7.92 -8.81 -11.57
C LEU A 140 7.31 -8.44 -12.92
N GLY A 141 7.86 -7.38 -13.52
CA GLY A 141 7.32 -6.76 -14.74
C GLY A 141 7.33 -7.68 -15.96
N SER A 142 6.39 -7.43 -16.88
CA SER A 142 6.13 -8.27 -18.06
C SER A 142 7.35 -8.52 -18.94
N GLN A 143 8.32 -7.59 -18.95
CA GLN A 143 9.57 -7.71 -19.69
C GLN A 143 10.45 -8.90 -19.26
N PHE A 144 10.30 -9.39 -18.03
CA PHE A 144 11.08 -10.51 -17.53
C PHE A 144 10.44 -11.88 -17.81
N LEU A 145 9.17 -11.94 -18.22
CA LEU A 145 8.41 -13.19 -18.32
C LEU A 145 9.02 -14.15 -19.35
N LYS A 146 9.48 -13.65 -20.51
CA LYS A 146 10.09 -14.49 -21.56
C LYS A 146 11.40 -15.13 -21.06
N ASP A 147 12.32 -14.34 -20.52
CA ASP A 147 13.59 -14.83 -19.96
C ASP A 147 13.41 -15.80 -18.78
N ILE A 148 12.47 -15.50 -17.88
CA ILE A 148 12.24 -16.31 -16.67
C ILE A 148 11.47 -17.59 -16.97
N SER A 149 10.62 -17.61 -18.01
CA SER A 149 9.88 -18.82 -18.40
C SER A 149 10.76 -19.96 -18.88
N VAL A 150 11.88 -19.65 -19.55
CA VAL A 150 12.79 -20.64 -20.15
C VAL A 150 13.90 -21.13 -19.21
N ASN A 151 14.21 -20.39 -18.13
CA ASN A 151 15.29 -20.75 -17.22
C ASN A 151 15.03 -20.32 -15.77
N GLU A 152 14.93 -21.29 -14.86
CA GLU A 152 14.71 -21.07 -13.42
C GLU A 152 15.88 -20.37 -12.72
N ASP A 153 17.10 -20.46 -13.25
CA ASP A 153 18.24 -19.71 -12.69
C ASP A 153 18.01 -18.19 -12.85
N ARG A 154 17.29 -17.75 -13.90
CA ARG A 154 16.91 -16.34 -14.08
C ARG A 154 15.91 -15.86 -13.02
N ALA A 155 14.97 -16.72 -12.62
CA ALA A 155 14.12 -16.45 -11.45
C ALA A 155 14.93 -16.39 -10.15
N THR A 156 15.87 -17.31 -9.99
CA THR A 156 16.73 -17.41 -8.80
C THR A 156 17.62 -16.18 -8.65
N ASP A 157 18.25 -15.72 -9.73
CA ASP A 157 19.06 -14.51 -9.77
C ASP A 157 18.20 -13.27 -9.46
N TRP A 158 17.02 -13.14 -10.10
CA TRP A 158 16.11 -12.03 -9.85
C TRP A 158 15.68 -11.97 -8.38
N ILE A 159 15.38 -13.10 -7.73
CA ILE A 159 15.03 -13.15 -6.30
C ILE A 159 16.23 -12.81 -5.41
N LYS A 160 17.43 -13.31 -5.73
CA LYS A 160 18.66 -13.01 -4.98
C LYS A 160 19.06 -11.54 -5.04
N GLU A 161 18.77 -10.87 -6.15
CA GLU A 161 19.03 -9.44 -6.35
C GLU A 161 17.93 -8.56 -5.73
N ASN A 162 16.67 -8.88 -5.98
CA ASN A 162 15.55 -7.95 -5.76
C ASN A 162 14.68 -8.25 -4.54
N VAL A 163 14.86 -9.40 -3.87
CA VAL A 163 14.01 -9.83 -2.73
C VAL A 163 14.86 -10.23 -1.53
N GLN A 164 15.79 -11.17 -1.71
CA GLN A 164 16.59 -11.75 -0.64
C GLN A 164 17.41 -10.72 0.19
N PRO A 165 17.98 -9.63 -0.37
CA PRO A 165 18.76 -8.67 0.41
C PRO A 165 17.94 -7.82 1.39
N TYR A 166 16.62 -7.73 1.16
CA TYR A 166 15.72 -6.84 1.90
C TYR A 166 15.01 -7.55 3.07
N ILE A 167 14.83 -8.86 2.99
CA ILE A 167 14.21 -9.68 4.03
C ILE A 167 15.22 -10.07 5.15
N PRO A 168 14.78 -10.26 6.41
CA PRO A 168 13.44 -10.00 6.93
C PRO A 168 13.20 -8.52 7.30
N GLY A 169 14.13 -7.61 6.98
CA GLY A 169 14.06 -6.20 7.36
C GLY A 169 12.83 -5.47 6.76
N THR A 170 12.52 -5.78 5.51
CA THR A 170 11.32 -5.35 4.79
C THR A 170 10.37 -6.54 4.67
N ARG A 171 9.08 -6.33 4.94
CA ARG A 171 8.06 -7.39 4.91
C ARG A 171 7.56 -7.63 3.49
N ILE A 172 8.42 -8.22 2.65
CA ILE A 172 8.02 -8.67 1.32
C ILE A 172 7.05 -9.85 1.51
N ALA A 173 5.78 -9.62 1.17
CA ALA A 173 4.64 -10.50 1.38
C ALA A 173 4.34 -11.38 0.15
N GLY A 174 4.75 -10.91 -1.03
CA GLY A 174 4.54 -11.67 -2.27
C GLY A 174 5.20 -11.04 -3.49
N ILE A 175 5.21 -11.81 -4.58
CA ILE A 175 5.65 -11.42 -5.92
C ILE A 175 4.44 -11.54 -6.86
N ALA A 176 4.02 -10.42 -7.43
CA ALA A 176 3.05 -10.38 -8.52
C ALA A 176 3.80 -10.55 -9.85
N VAL A 177 3.63 -11.71 -10.49
CA VAL A 177 4.29 -12.09 -11.75
C VAL A 177 3.44 -11.60 -12.91
N GLY A 178 3.89 -10.53 -13.58
CA GLY A 178 3.10 -9.82 -14.58
C GLY A 178 1.98 -8.96 -14.00
N ASN A 179 1.28 -8.24 -14.88
CA ASN A 179 0.06 -7.51 -14.57
C ASN A 179 -0.87 -7.55 -15.79
N GLU A 180 -2.10 -8.01 -15.60
CA GLU A 180 -3.17 -8.07 -16.61
C GLU A 180 -2.85 -8.87 -17.89
N ILE A 181 -1.81 -9.71 -17.87
CA ILE A 181 -1.26 -10.44 -19.03
C ILE A 181 -2.35 -11.13 -19.86
N LEU A 182 -3.15 -12.00 -19.22
CA LEU A 182 -4.21 -12.77 -19.88
C LEU A 182 -5.45 -11.94 -20.27
N GLY A 183 -5.51 -10.67 -19.89
CA GLY A 183 -6.52 -9.71 -20.36
C GLY A 183 -6.03 -8.80 -21.48
N GLY A 184 -4.75 -8.89 -21.84
CA GLY A 184 -4.13 -8.16 -22.94
C GLY A 184 -4.24 -8.87 -24.30
N THR A 185 -3.49 -8.37 -25.28
CA THR A 185 -3.46 -8.90 -26.66
C THR A 185 -2.16 -9.60 -27.05
N ASP A 186 -1.20 -9.70 -26.12
CA ASP A 186 0.10 -10.37 -26.37
C ASP A 186 -0.02 -11.86 -26.03
N ILE A 187 -0.12 -12.67 -27.08
CA ILE A 187 -0.25 -14.13 -26.95
C ILE A 187 1.05 -14.78 -26.45
N GLU A 188 2.22 -14.26 -26.84
CA GLU A 188 3.51 -14.80 -26.39
C GLU A 188 3.67 -14.60 -24.88
N LEU A 189 3.28 -13.43 -24.35
CA LEU A 189 3.26 -13.19 -22.89
C LEU A 189 2.24 -14.10 -22.17
N SER A 190 1.14 -14.45 -22.82
CA SER A 190 0.14 -15.38 -22.25
C SER A 190 0.67 -16.82 -22.18
N GLU A 191 1.39 -17.28 -23.20
CA GLU A 191 2.05 -18.58 -23.25
C GLU A 191 3.15 -18.72 -22.18
N VAL A 192 3.99 -17.69 -21.99
CA VAL A 192 5.12 -17.74 -21.04
C VAL A 192 4.75 -17.49 -19.58
N LEU A 193 3.52 -17.05 -19.28
CA LEU A 193 3.11 -16.67 -17.93
C LEU A 193 3.20 -17.83 -16.93
N LEU A 194 2.63 -19.00 -17.24
CA LEU A 194 2.63 -20.13 -16.33
C LEU A 194 4.03 -20.69 -16.05
N PRO A 195 4.91 -20.93 -17.06
CA PRO A 195 6.27 -21.34 -16.78
C PRO A 195 7.06 -20.29 -15.98
N ALA A 196 6.86 -18.99 -16.24
CA ALA A 196 7.49 -17.94 -15.44
C ALA A 196 7.04 -17.95 -13.97
N VAL A 197 5.72 -18.05 -13.73
CA VAL A 197 5.12 -18.20 -12.39
C VAL A 197 5.68 -19.43 -11.65
N LYS A 198 5.78 -20.58 -12.34
CA LYS A 198 6.36 -21.80 -11.78
C LYS A 198 7.82 -21.63 -11.41
N ASN A 199 8.62 -21.00 -12.27
CA ASN A 199 10.05 -20.79 -12.03
C ASN A 199 10.30 -19.83 -10.86
N VAL A 200 9.49 -18.78 -10.69
CA VAL A 200 9.52 -17.90 -9.51
C VAL A 200 9.20 -18.67 -8.22
N TYR A 201 8.16 -19.50 -8.22
CA TYR A 201 7.80 -20.32 -7.06
C TYR A 201 8.85 -21.38 -6.72
N ASN A 202 9.41 -22.05 -7.74
CA ASN A 202 10.46 -23.07 -7.55
C ASN A 202 11.74 -22.43 -6.97
N ALA A 203 12.15 -21.27 -7.49
CA ALA A 203 13.28 -20.51 -6.98
C ALA A 203 13.05 -20.04 -5.52
N LEU A 204 11.87 -19.52 -5.18
CA LEU A 204 11.50 -19.23 -3.79
C LEU A 204 11.53 -20.50 -2.92
N SER A 205 11.12 -21.65 -3.44
CA SER A 205 11.12 -22.93 -2.72
C SER A 205 12.54 -23.40 -2.43
N ARG A 206 13.46 -23.34 -3.42
CA ARG A 206 14.89 -23.65 -3.25
C ARG A 206 15.58 -22.73 -2.25
N LEU A 207 15.13 -21.47 -2.15
CA LEU A 207 15.63 -20.49 -1.18
C LEU A 207 14.93 -20.56 0.20
N ASN A 208 14.00 -21.50 0.40
CA ASN A 208 13.16 -21.65 1.61
C ASN A 208 12.29 -20.41 1.94
N LEU A 209 11.88 -19.66 0.91
CA LEU A 209 11.07 -18.44 1.01
C LEU A 209 9.60 -18.64 0.64
N ALA A 210 9.25 -19.73 -0.07
CA ALA A 210 7.90 -19.98 -0.59
C ALA A 210 6.80 -20.10 0.50
N THR A 211 7.16 -20.35 1.76
CA THR A 211 6.23 -20.33 2.90
C THR A 211 5.91 -18.93 3.43
N SER A 212 6.74 -17.93 3.10
CA SER A 212 6.64 -16.55 3.58
C SER A 212 6.30 -15.55 2.48
N ILE A 213 6.57 -15.89 1.21
CA ILE A 213 6.41 -15.01 0.05
C ILE A 213 5.45 -15.69 -0.94
N GLN A 214 4.24 -15.15 -1.07
CA GLN A 214 3.23 -15.64 -2.00
C GLN A 214 3.58 -15.31 -3.46
N VAL A 215 3.34 -16.23 -4.39
CA VAL A 215 3.42 -15.95 -5.84
C VAL A 215 2.01 -15.83 -6.41
N SER A 216 1.72 -14.74 -7.12
CA SER A 216 0.43 -14.53 -7.77
C SER A 216 0.57 -13.86 -9.14
N SER A 217 -0.52 -13.73 -9.88
CA SER A 217 -0.60 -12.95 -11.13
C SER A 217 -1.90 -12.15 -11.12
N PRO A 218 -1.86 -10.82 -11.04
CA PRO A 218 -3.04 -9.95 -11.18
C PRO A 218 -3.63 -9.96 -12.60
N HIS A 219 -4.95 -10.08 -12.70
CA HIS A 219 -5.71 -10.07 -13.95
C HIS A 219 -6.64 -8.85 -14.03
N SER A 220 -7.02 -8.41 -15.24
CA SER A 220 -8.15 -7.50 -15.44
C SER A 220 -9.44 -8.29 -15.65
N GLU A 221 -10.61 -7.66 -15.49
CA GLU A 221 -11.89 -8.29 -15.84
C GLU A 221 -12.02 -8.62 -17.35
N ALA A 222 -11.09 -8.17 -18.20
CA ALA A 222 -11.04 -8.55 -19.61
C ALA A 222 -10.79 -10.05 -19.84
N VAL A 223 -10.42 -10.82 -18.80
CA VAL A 223 -10.37 -12.29 -18.86
C VAL A 223 -11.75 -12.95 -18.91
N PHE A 224 -12.84 -12.23 -18.59
CA PHE A 224 -14.20 -12.76 -18.56
C PHE A 224 -14.92 -12.57 -19.90
N ALA A 225 -15.74 -13.55 -20.30
CA ALA A 225 -16.59 -13.45 -21.49
C ALA A 225 -17.83 -12.57 -21.23
N ASN A 226 -18.30 -12.58 -19.98
CA ASN A 226 -19.43 -11.82 -19.48
C ASN A 226 -19.32 -11.71 -17.96
N SER A 227 -19.82 -10.63 -17.36
CA SER A 227 -19.85 -10.44 -15.90
C SER A 227 -21.25 -10.11 -15.34
N TYR A 228 -22.26 -9.98 -16.22
CA TYR A 228 -23.64 -9.68 -15.85
C TYR A 228 -24.63 -10.77 -16.30
N PRO A 229 -25.58 -11.20 -15.43
CA PRO A 229 -25.51 -11.05 -13.97
C PRO A 229 -24.30 -11.86 -13.42
N PRO A 230 -23.82 -11.61 -12.19
CA PRO A 230 -22.59 -12.22 -11.69
C PRO A 230 -22.54 -13.76 -11.80
N SER A 231 -23.65 -14.46 -11.53
CA SER A 231 -23.74 -15.92 -11.68
C SER A 231 -23.58 -16.44 -13.10
N ALA A 232 -23.69 -15.57 -14.12
CA ALA A 232 -23.42 -15.94 -15.50
C ALA A 232 -21.91 -15.98 -15.81
N CYS A 233 -21.06 -15.32 -15.01
CA CYS A 233 -19.65 -15.08 -15.35
C CYS A 233 -18.82 -16.35 -15.63
N ILE A 234 -18.03 -16.32 -16.70
CA ILE A 234 -17.04 -17.33 -17.09
C ILE A 234 -15.81 -16.64 -17.68
N PHE A 235 -14.66 -17.31 -17.67
CA PHE A 235 -13.52 -16.91 -18.48
C PHE A 235 -13.85 -17.01 -19.98
N LYS A 236 -13.22 -16.18 -20.81
CA LYS A 236 -13.27 -16.34 -22.27
C LYS A 236 -12.62 -17.65 -22.68
N GLU A 237 -13.08 -18.25 -23.76
CA GLU A 237 -12.60 -19.56 -24.25
C GLU A 237 -11.12 -19.52 -24.67
N ASP A 238 -10.71 -18.45 -25.37
CA ASP A 238 -9.32 -18.17 -25.77
C ASP A 238 -8.38 -17.86 -24.59
N VAL A 239 -8.92 -17.34 -23.48
CA VAL A 239 -8.19 -17.12 -22.23
C VAL A 239 -8.15 -18.39 -21.35
N ALA A 240 -9.20 -19.21 -21.39
CA ALA A 240 -9.34 -20.39 -20.52
C ALA A 240 -8.23 -21.42 -20.70
N GLN A 241 -7.66 -21.54 -21.91
CA GLN A 241 -6.52 -22.41 -22.18
C GLN A 241 -5.26 -22.05 -21.39
N PHE A 242 -5.07 -20.76 -21.06
CA PHE A 242 -3.96 -20.27 -20.23
C PHE A 242 -4.36 -20.16 -18.75
N MET A 243 -5.60 -19.74 -18.50
CA MET A 243 -6.13 -19.52 -17.16
C MET A 243 -6.28 -20.83 -16.37
N ASN A 244 -6.83 -21.90 -16.96
CA ASN A 244 -7.10 -23.14 -16.21
C ASN A 244 -5.80 -23.81 -15.70
N PRO A 245 -4.73 -23.96 -16.50
CA PRO A 245 -3.44 -24.46 -15.99
C PRO A 245 -2.77 -23.55 -14.96
N LEU A 246 -3.01 -22.23 -15.03
CA LEU A 246 -2.52 -21.26 -14.05
C LEU A 246 -3.26 -21.37 -12.71
N LEU A 247 -4.59 -21.50 -12.75
CA LEU A 247 -5.44 -21.74 -11.59
C LEU A 247 -5.16 -23.10 -10.93
N GLU A 248 -4.87 -24.14 -11.73
CA GLU A 248 -4.44 -25.44 -11.20
C GLU A 248 -3.14 -25.31 -10.40
N PHE A 249 -2.15 -24.60 -10.92
CA PHE A 249 -0.91 -24.34 -10.19
C PHE A 249 -1.13 -23.47 -8.94
N PHE A 250 -1.90 -22.38 -9.03
CA PHE A 250 -2.21 -21.54 -7.87
C PHE A 250 -2.99 -22.29 -6.78
N SER A 251 -3.88 -23.20 -7.16
CA SER A 251 -4.56 -24.11 -6.22
C SER A 251 -3.57 -25.01 -5.48
N GLN A 252 -2.59 -25.61 -6.17
CA GLN A 252 -1.54 -26.43 -5.56
C GLN A 252 -0.68 -25.68 -4.54
N ILE A 253 -0.41 -24.38 -4.78
CA ILE A 253 0.38 -23.53 -3.87
C ILE A 253 -0.47 -22.67 -2.91
N ASN A 254 -1.79 -22.87 -2.88
CA ASN A 254 -2.75 -22.08 -2.09
C ASN A 254 -2.69 -20.55 -2.32
N SER A 255 -2.44 -20.13 -3.56
CA SER A 255 -2.41 -18.70 -3.93
C SER A 255 -3.80 -18.18 -4.33
N PRO A 256 -4.23 -17.00 -3.84
CA PRO A 256 -5.46 -16.34 -4.25
C PRO A 256 -5.46 -15.93 -5.72
N PHE A 257 -6.66 -15.84 -6.29
CA PHE A 257 -6.91 -15.19 -7.57
C PHE A 257 -6.93 -13.66 -7.37
N TYR A 258 -6.05 -12.95 -8.09
CA TYR A 258 -5.98 -11.48 -8.02
C TYR A 258 -6.69 -10.85 -9.22
N ILE A 259 -7.66 -9.97 -8.97
CA ILE A 259 -8.46 -9.30 -10.00
C ILE A 259 -8.46 -7.78 -9.82
N ASN A 260 -8.30 -7.04 -10.91
CA ASN A 260 -8.42 -5.59 -10.99
C ASN A 260 -9.89 -5.24 -11.29
N ALA A 261 -10.62 -4.80 -10.27
CA ALA A 261 -12.07 -4.62 -10.32
C ALA A 261 -12.45 -3.14 -10.25
N TYR A 262 -12.86 -2.56 -11.37
CA TYR A 262 -13.05 -1.12 -11.53
C TYR A 262 -14.50 -0.73 -11.91
N PRO A 263 -15.40 -0.51 -10.93
CA PRO A 263 -16.72 0.08 -11.16
C PRO A 263 -16.69 1.42 -11.92
N PHE A 264 -15.61 2.19 -11.78
CA PHE A 264 -15.39 3.41 -12.57
C PHE A 264 -15.29 3.11 -14.07
N LEU A 265 -14.50 2.11 -14.48
CA LEU A 265 -14.29 1.81 -15.90
C LEU A 265 -15.57 1.25 -16.54
N ALA A 266 -16.31 0.39 -15.81
CA ALA A 266 -17.62 -0.07 -16.24
C ALA A 266 -18.60 1.09 -16.44
N TYR A 267 -18.81 1.93 -15.41
CA TYR A 267 -19.69 3.11 -15.52
C TYR A 267 -19.25 4.09 -16.63
N LYS A 268 -17.95 4.32 -16.80
CA LYS A 268 -17.41 5.17 -17.87
C LYS A 268 -17.70 4.63 -19.26
N SER A 269 -17.78 3.30 -19.42
CA SER A 269 -18.06 2.65 -20.71
C SER A 269 -19.54 2.62 -21.07
N ASP A 270 -20.45 2.62 -20.08
CA ASP A 270 -21.90 2.61 -20.29
C ASP A 270 -22.63 3.44 -19.20
N PRO A 271 -22.51 4.78 -19.24
CA PRO A 271 -23.11 5.65 -18.24
C PRO A 271 -24.63 5.83 -18.40
N GLU A 272 -25.21 5.34 -19.50
CA GLU A 272 -26.64 5.42 -19.78
C GLU A 272 -27.42 4.29 -19.09
N HIS A 273 -26.86 3.09 -19.03
CA HIS A 273 -27.54 1.92 -18.43
C HIS A 273 -27.02 1.56 -17.03
N ILE A 274 -25.80 1.96 -16.65
CA ILE A 274 -25.24 1.70 -15.32
C ILE A 274 -25.62 2.82 -14.34
N ASP A 275 -26.40 2.51 -13.30
CA ASP A 275 -26.69 3.47 -12.22
C ASP A 275 -25.40 3.86 -11.48
N LEU A 276 -25.02 5.13 -11.59
CA LEU A 276 -23.89 5.72 -10.87
C LEU A 276 -23.97 5.47 -9.34
N ASN A 277 -25.18 5.41 -8.76
CA ASN A 277 -25.34 5.13 -7.33
C ASN A 277 -24.96 3.69 -6.97
N TYR A 278 -25.20 2.73 -7.87
CA TYR A 278 -24.79 1.34 -7.73
C TYR A 278 -23.26 1.19 -7.83
N ALA A 279 -22.62 1.94 -8.74
CA ALA A 279 -21.17 2.00 -8.86
C ALA A 279 -20.49 2.69 -7.64
N LEU A 280 -21.15 3.67 -7.01
CA LEU A 280 -20.63 4.45 -5.88
C LEU A 280 -21.03 3.95 -4.48
N PHE A 281 -21.60 2.75 -4.33
CA PHE A 281 -22.15 2.22 -3.06
C PHE A 281 -23.21 3.13 -2.39
N LYS A 282 -23.88 3.99 -3.15
CA LYS A 282 -24.99 4.83 -2.66
C LYS A 282 -26.30 4.04 -2.69
N LYS A 283 -27.36 4.53 -2.04
CA LYS A 283 -28.69 3.89 -2.10
C LYS A 283 -29.18 3.83 -3.56
N ASN A 284 -29.48 2.62 -4.03
CA ASN A 284 -29.97 2.30 -5.37
C ASN A 284 -30.96 1.13 -5.32
N ALA A 285 -31.49 0.70 -6.47
CA ALA A 285 -32.41 -0.45 -6.56
C ALA A 285 -31.72 -1.80 -6.27
N GLY A 286 -30.41 -1.88 -6.53
CA GLY A 286 -29.63 -3.11 -6.53
C GLY A 286 -29.88 -3.95 -7.78
N ILE A 287 -28.93 -4.83 -8.10
CA ILE A 287 -29.07 -5.83 -9.15
C ILE A 287 -29.53 -7.14 -8.51
N HIS A 288 -30.58 -7.75 -9.06
CA HIS A 288 -31.04 -9.08 -8.67
C HIS A 288 -30.54 -10.12 -9.67
N ASP A 289 -29.79 -11.09 -9.16
CA ASP A 289 -29.34 -12.23 -9.92
C ASP A 289 -30.42 -13.32 -9.87
N THR A 290 -31.16 -13.48 -10.96
CA THR A 290 -32.34 -14.37 -11.01
C THR A 290 -31.99 -15.86 -10.93
N LYS A 291 -30.74 -16.27 -11.21
CA LYS A 291 -30.30 -17.67 -11.15
C LYS A 291 -29.95 -18.09 -9.73
N THR A 292 -29.38 -17.18 -8.94
CA THR A 292 -28.91 -17.46 -7.57
C THR A 292 -29.82 -16.85 -6.49
N ASN A 293 -30.77 -16.00 -6.89
CA ASN A 293 -31.60 -15.18 -6.02
C ASN A 293 -30.81 -14.21 -5.11
N LEU A 294 -29.54 -13.96 -5.44
CA LEU A 294 -28.70 -12.99 -4.74
C LEU A 294 -29.06 -11.56 -5.19
N ARG A 295 -28.92 -10.61 -4.26
CA ARG A 295 -29.07 -9.18 -4.54
C ARG A 295 -27.78 -8.44 -4.21
N TYR A 296 -27.28 -7.70 -5.18
CA TYR A 296 -26.10 -6.85 -5.08
C TYR A 296 -26.57 -5.42 -4.89
N ASP A 297 -26.20 -4.77 -3.79
CA ASP A 297 -26.49 -3.36 -3.53
C ASP A 297 -25.38 -2.42 -4.03
N ASN A 298 -24.28 -2.97 -4.54
CA ASN A 298 -23.16 -2.23 -5.12
C ASN A 298 -22.42 -3.05 -6.18
N MET A 299 -21.82 -2.36 -7.15
CA MET A 299 -21.12 -2.99 -8.29
C MET A 299 -19.85 -3.75 -7.89
N PHE A 300 -19.11 -3.26 -6.90
CA PHE A 300 -17.86 -3.87 -6.47
C PHE A 300 -18.05 -5.30 -5.94
N ASP A 301 -19.05 -5.52 -5.08
CA ASP A 301 -19.37 -6.87 -4.59
C ASP A 301 -19.85 -7.80 -5.72
N ALA A 302 -20.50 -7.26 -6.75
CA ALA A 302 -20.93 -8.01 -7.92
C ALA A 302 -19.76 -8.40 -8.85
N MET A 303 -18.76 -7.52 -9.02
CA MET A 303 -17.52 -7.80 -9.76
C MET A 303 -16.69 -8.88 -9.06
N VAL A 304 -16.54 -8.79 -7.73
CA VAL A 304 -15.86 -9.82 -6.93
C VAL A 304 -16.58 -11.17 -7.01
N ASP A 305 -17.92 -11.19 -6.95
CA ASP A 305 -18.68 -12.43 -7.10
C ASP A 305 -18.68 -12.98 -8.53
N ALA A 306 -18.63 -12.13 -9.56
CA ALA A 306 -18.43 -12.58 -10.94
C ALA A 306 -17.10 -13.35 -11.08
N ALA A 307 -16.02 -12.90 -10.43
CA ALA A 307 -14.77 -13.65 -10.37
C ALA A 307 -14.95 -15.00 -9.63
N TYR A 308 -15.63 -15.05 -8.48
CA TYR A 308 -15.93 -16.30 -7.79
C TYR A 308 -16.76 -17.28 -8.65
N PHE A 309 -17.76 -16.81 -9.40
CA PHE A 309 -18.56 -17.67 -10.28
C PHE A 309 -17.78 -18.20 -11.50
N ALA A 310 -16.83 -17.41 -12.04
CA ALA A 310 -15.93 -17.89 -13.09
C ALA A 310 -14.99 -18.98 -12.56
N LEU A 311 -14.42 -18.78 -11.36
CA LEU A 311 -13.57 -19.76 -10.66
C LEU A 311 -14.34 -21.06 -10.38
N GLU A 312 -15.56 -20.99 -9.84
CA GLU A 312 -16.40 -22.17 -9.58
C GLU A 312 -16.63 -23.02 -10.83
N LYS A 313 -16.96 -22.39 -11.97
CA LYS A 313 -17.21 -23.10 -13.23
C LYS A 313 -15.94 -23.66 -13.87
N ALA A 314 -14.78 -23.05 -13.59
CA ALA A 314 -13.48 -23.60 -13.94
C ALA A 314 -13.02 -24.73 -12.98
N GLY A 315 -13.75 -25.01 -11.90
CA GLY A 315 -13.44 -26.07 -10.93
C GLY A 315 -12.69 -25.62 -9.67
N PHE A 316 -12.60 -24.31 -9.44
CA PHE A 316 -11.78 -23.68 -8.39
C PHE A 316 -12.63 -22.99 -7.31
N ASP A 317 -13.64 -23.70 -6.79
CA ASP A 317 -14.65 -23.20 -5.86
C ASP A 317 -14.09 -22.61 -4.54
N LYS A 318 -12.96 -23.13 -4.08
CA LYS A 318 -12.28 -22.73 -2.83
C LYS A 318 -11.30 -21.57 -2.98
N THR A 319 -10.96 -21.18 -4.20
CA THR A 319 -9.96 -20.13 -4.44
C THR A 319 -10.46 -18.79 -3.93
N GLU A 320 -9.67 -18.12 -3.10
CA GLU A 320 -9.96 -16.76 -2.63
C GLU A 320 -9.76 -15.74 -3.74
N VAL A 321 -10.64 -14.74 -3.80
CA VAL A 321 -10.45 -13.55 -4.64
C VAL A 321 -9.92 -12.39 -3.79
N ILE A 322 -8.78 -11.82 -4.19
CA ILE A 322 -8.26 -10.55 -3.66
C ILE A 322 -8.30 -9.51 -4.78
N VAL A 323 -8.78 -8.31 -4.49
CA VAL A 323 -8.79 -7.23 -5.48
C VAL A 323 -7.41 -6.57 -5.52
N SER A 324 -6.65 -6.80 -6.60
CA SER A 324 -5.29 -6.27 -6.80
C SER A 324 -5.25 -4.79 -7.12
N GLU A 325 -6.35 -4.25 -7.65
CA GLU A 325 -6.57 -2.83 -7.95
C GLU A 325 -8.06 -2.50 -7.96
N THR A 326 -8.42 -1.34 -7.41
CA THR A 326 -9.73 -0.73 -7.61
C THR A 326 -9.67 0.75 -7.26
N GLY A 327 -10.37 1.61 -8.02
CA GLY A 327 -10.27 3.05 -7.83
C GLY A 327 -11.28 3.83 -8.66
N TRP A 328 -11.21 5.16 -8.55
CA TRP A 328 -12.07 6.07 -9.28
C TRP A 328 -11.34 7.40 -9.52
N ALA A 329 -11.26 7.83 -10.78
CA ALA A 329 -10.49 9.02 -11.16
C ALA A 329 -11.18 10.32 -10.70
N SER A 330 -10.39 11.22 -10.12
CA SER A 330 -10.84 12.51 -9.56
C SER A 330 -10.97 13.63 -10.61
N ARG A 331 -10.47 13.39 -11.83
CA ARG A 331 -10.58 14.24 -13.02
C ARG A 331 -10.40 13.35 -14.24
N GLY A 332 -11.12 13.61 -15.33
CA GLY A 332 -10.94 12.93 -16.62
C GLY A 332 -11.05 13.92 -17.77
N ASP A 333 -10.99 13.40 -19.00
CA ASP A 333 -11.36 14.17 -20.20
C ASP A 333 -12.89 14.34 -20.29
N GLU A 334 -13.40 15.19 -21.17
CA GLU A 334 -14.85 15.47 -21.27
C GLU A 334 -15.70 14.23 -21.59
N SER A 335 -15.11 13.24 -22.28
CA SER A 335 -15.73 11.94 -22.58
C SER A 335 -15.69 10.94 -21.42
N GLU A 336 -14.99 11.24 -20.32
CA GLU A 336 -14.79 10.31 -19.22
C GLU A 336 -15.87 10.46 -18.15
N ALA A 337 -17.06 9.97 -18.50
CA ALA A 337 -18.26 10.04 -17.66
C ALA A 337 -17.98 9.63 -16.20
N GLY A 338 -18.34 10.52 -15.27
CA GLY A 338 -18.20 10.28 -13.83
C GLY A 338 -16.81 10.57 -13.22
N ALA A 339 -15.78 10.91 -14.01
CA ALA A 339 -14.44 11.23 -13.52
C ALA A 339 -14.36 12.63 -12.87
N ASN A 340 -14.69 12.71 -11.57
CA ASN A 340 -14.63 13.96 -10.79
C ASN A 340 -14.35 13.70 -9.30
N VAL A 341 -13.88 14.74 -8.59
CA VAL A 341 -13.48 14.70 -7.18
C VAL A 341 -14.60 14.18 -6.27
N GLN A 342 -15.85 14.57 -6.52
CA GLN A 342 -16.99 14.17 -5.68
C GLN A 342 -17.29 12.68 -5.79
N ASN A 343 -17.24 12.12 -7.00
CA ASN A 343 -17.41 10.69 -7.24
C ASN A 343 -16.21 9.89 -6.71
N ALA A 344 -14.98 10.32 -7.00
CA ALA A 344 -13.75 9.68 -6.49
C ALA A 344 -13.72 9.60 -4.96
N ARG A 345 -14.06 10.72 -4.30
CA ARG A 345 -14.23 10.78 -2.84
C ARG A 345 -15.30 9.82 -2.34
N THR A 346 -16.45 9.79 -3.01
CA THR A 346 -17.59 8.94 -2.62
C THR A 346 -17.23 7.46 -2.74
N TYR A 347 -16.64 7.05 -3.86
CA TYR A 347 -16.19 5.69 -4.12
C TYR A 347 -15.19 5.23 -3.05
N ASN A 348 -14.05 5.93 -2.92
CA ASN A 348 -12.97 5.52 -2.04
C ASN A 348 -13.34 5.59 -0.54
N TYR A 349 -14.19 6.53 -0.14
CA TYR A 349 -14.73 6.56 1.23
C TYR A 349 -15.67 5.38 1.52
N ASN A 350 -16.60 5.09 0.60
CA ASN A 350 -17.55 4.00 0.78
C ASN A 350 -16.89 2.62 0.68
N LEU A 351 -15.94 2.44 -0.23
CA LEU A 351 -15.10 1.25 -0.32
C LEU A 351 -14.31 1.03 0.98
N ARG A 352 -13.64 2.06 1.51
CA ARG A 352 -12.96 1.98 2.82
C ARG A 352 -13.93 1.53 3.92
N LYS A 353 -15.14 2.11 3.97
CA LYS A 353 -16.20 1.69 4.91
C LYS A 353 -16.68 0.26 4.67
N ARG A 354 -16.77 -0.20 3.42
CA ARG A 354 -17.15 -1.57 3.02
C ARG A 354 -16.12 -2.62 3.45
N LEU A 355 -14.83 -2.33 3.28
CA LEU A 355 -13.72 -3.19 3.67
C LEU A 355 -13.55 -3.24 5.20
N LEU A 356 -13.74 -2.13 5.90
CA LEU A 356 -13.69 -2.07 7.37
C LEU A 356 -14.80 -2.89 8.06
N LYS A 357 -15.89 -3.27 7.36
CA LYS A 357 -16.90 -4.21 7.90
C LYS A 357 -16.34 -5.62 8.12
N LYS A 358 -15.21 -5.99 7.49
CA LYS A 358 -14.63 -7.34 7.50
C LYS A 358 -15.66 -8.44 7.19
N ARG A 359 -16.41 -8.26 6.11
CA ARG A 359 -17.42 -9.21 5.61
C ARG A 359 -17.15 -9.56 4.16
N GLY A 360 -17.54 -10.77 3.78
CA GLY A 360 -17.58 -11.18 2.39
C GLY A 360 -18.70 -10.54 1.58
N THR A 361 -18.82 -10.98 0.34
CA THR A 361 -19.83 -10.59 -0.67
C THR A 361 -21.14 -11.37 -0.48
N PRO A 362 -22.20 -11.11 -1.28
CA PRO A 362 -23.43 -11.91 -1.26
C PRO A 362 -23.23 -13.42 -1.50
N HIS A 363 -22.39 -13.83 -2.46
CA HIS A 363 -22.10 -15.24 -2.77
C HIS A 363 -21.06 -15.86 -1.83
N ARG A 364 -20.09 -15.08 -1.35
CA ARG A 364 -19.03 -15.53 -0.44
C ARG A 364 -19.05 -14.79 0.91
N PRO A 365 -20.16 -14.79 1.68
CA PRO A 365 -20.32 -13.94 2.88
C PRO A 365 -19.31 -14.22 4.00
N LYS A 366 -18.68 -15.40 4.00
CA LYS A 366 -17.68 -15.84 4.98
C LYS A 366 -16.23 -15.54 4.57
N MET A 367 -15.94 -15.26 3.29
CA MET A 367 -14.59 -14.94 2.82
C MET A 367 -14.42 -13.42 2.83
N VAL A 368 -13.57 -12.90 3.70
CA VAL A 368 -13.48 -11.44 3.92
C VAL A 368 -12.86 -10.76 2.70
N VAL A 369 -13.57 -9.81 2.10
CA VAL A 369 -13.05 -9.06 0.94
C VAL A 369 -11.83 -8.23 1.34
N ARG A 370 -10.76 -8.36 0.56
CA ARG A 370 -9.50 -7.61 0.66
C ARG A 370 -9.25 -6.88 -0.66
N ALA A 371 -8.79 -5.63 -0.60
CA ALA A 371 -8.52 -4.85 -1.80
C ALA A 371 -7.32 -3.89 -1.64
N TYR A 372 -6.52 -3.77 -2.70
CA TYR A 372 -5.58 -2.68 -2.90
C TYR A 372 -6.28 -1.56 -3.69
N ILE A 373 -6.21 -0.33 -3.17
CA ILE A 373 -6.84 0.84 -3.80
C ILE A 373 -5.84 1.49 -4.77
N PHE A 374 -6.27 1.66 -6.02
CA PHE A 374 -5.54 2.34 -7.07
C PHE A 374 -5.91 3.84 -7.07
N ALA A 375 -5.00 4.77 -6.79
CA ALA A 375 -3.61 4.59 -6.38
C ALA A 375 -3.22 5.54 -5.24
N LEU A 376 -2.01 5.39 -4.69
CA LEU A 376 -1.53 6.25 -3.62
C LEU A 376 -1.41 7.71 -4.07
N PHE A 377 -0.83 7.94 -5.25
CA PHE A 377 -0.58 9.28 -5.80
C PHE A 377 -1.25 9.49 -7.15
N ASN A 378 -1.44 10.76 -7.53
CA ASN A 378 -1.65 11.14 -8.92
C ASN A 378 -0.33 10.98 -9.67
N GLU A 379 -0.31 10.12 -10.69
CA GLU A 379 0.91 9.78 -11.45
C GLU A 379 0.97 10.59 -12.74
N ASN A 380 1.73 11.69 -12.75
CA ASN A 380 1.70 12.67 -13.84
C ASN A 380 2.28 12.18 -15.17
N LEU A 381 3.12 11.13 -15.16
CA LEU A 381 3.71 10.55 -16.37
C LEU A 381 2.90 9.37 -16.93
N LYS A 382 1.75 8.99 -16.33
CA LYS A 382 0.88 7.96 -16.92
C LYS A 382 0.34 8.39 -18.30
N PRO A 383 0.56 7.60 -19.36
CA PRO A 383 0.05 7.88 -20.70
C PRO A 383 -1.47 7.67 -20.76
N GLY A 384 -2.09 8.04 -21.90
CA GLY A 384 -3.52 7.83 -22.14
C GLY A 384 -4.41 8.98 -21.63
N PRO A 385 -5.70 8.70 -21.36
CA PRO A 385 -6.69 9.70 -20.94
C PRO A 385 -6.31 10.45 -19.67
N THR A 386 -6.98 11.57 -19.40
CA THR A 386 -6.74 12.37 -18.18
C THR A 386 -7.05 11.60 -16.89
N SER A 387 -8.00 10.67 -16.90
CA SER A 387 -8.31 9.82 -15.74
C SER A 387 -7.09 9.09 -15.18
N GLU A 388 -6.24 8.55 -16.06
CA GLU A 388 -5.03 7.79 -15.72
C GLU A 388 -4.08 8.56 -14.78
N ARG A 389 -4.00 9.88 -14.93
CA ARG A 389 -3.13 10.77 -14.12
C ARG A 389 -3.79 11.23 -12.80
N ASN A 390 -5.02 10.81 -12.52
CA ASN A 390 -5.89 11.42 -11.49
C ASN A 390 -6.58 10.43 -10.53
N PHE A 391 -6.09 9.20 -10.40
CA PHE A 391 -6.60 8.17 -9.47
C PHE A 391 -6.12 8.33 -8.01
N GLY A 392 -5.18 9.23 -7.73
CA GLY A 392 -4.49 9.35 -6.46
C GLY A 392 -5.38 9.69 -5.27
N LEU A 393 -5.20 8.95 -4.17
CA LEU A 393 -5.70 9.32 -2.85
C LEU A 393 -4.99 10.57 -2.29
N PHE A 394 -3.73 10.76 -2.68
CA PHE A 394 -2.89 11.91 -2.38
C PHE A 394 -2.41 12.59 -3.67
N LYS A 395 -2.12 13.89 -3.58
CA LYS A 395 -1.46 14.65 -4.64
C LYS A 395 0.06 14.45 -4.58
N ALA A 396 0.76 14.94 -5.58
CA ALA A 396 2.22 14.85 -5.69
C ALA A 396 2.99 15.43 -4.48
N ASP A 397 2.47 16.49 -3.84
CA ASP A 397 3.02 17.08 -2.61
C ASP A 397 2.77 16.24 -1.33
N GLY A 398 2.05 15.11 -1.42
CA GLY A 398 1.63 14.30 -0.29
C GLY A 398 0.43 14.86 0.49
N SER A 399 -0.18 15.97 0.06
CA SER A 399 -1.49 16.41 0.56
C SER A 399 -2.61 15.47 0.09
N ILE A 400 -3.75 15.44 0.79
CA ILE A 400 -4.89 14.63 0.37
C ILE A 400 -5.52 15.17 -0.92
N SER A 401 -5.86 14.28 -1.86
CA SER A 401 -6.67 14.66 -3.03
C SER A 401 -8.09 15.04 -2.62
N TYR A 402 -8.65 14.32 -1.65
CA TYR A 402 -9.99 14.54 -1.11
C TYR A 402 -10.16 13.82 0.25
N ASN A 403 -10.95 14.38 1.17
CA ASN A 403 -11.06 13.86 2.53
C ASN A 403 -11.89 12.57 2.63
N ILE A 404 -11.20 11.43 2.75
CA ILE A 404 -11.78 10.11 3.12
C ILE A 404 -11.36 9.63 4.53
N GLY A 405 -10.89 10.55 5.39
CA GLY A 405 -10.37 10.25 6.72
C GLY A 405 -8.92 9.77 6.75
N PHE A 406 -8.09 10.27 5.83
CA PHE A 406 -6.63 10.18 5.90
C PHE A 406 -6.04 11.58 6.14
N THR A 407 -4.82 11.61 6.69
CA THR A 407 -4.00 12.82 6.84
C THR A 407 -2.86 12.76 5.83
N GLY A 408 -2.59 13.88 5.14
CA GLY A 408 -1.45 14.00 4.23
C GLY A 408 -0.11 14.16 4.96
N LEU A 409 0.98 14.24 4.18
CA LEU A 409 2.28 14.73 4.65
C LEU A 409 2.24 16.23 4.96
N VAL A 410 1.51 16.98 4.14
CA VAL A 410 1.16 18.37 4.41
C VAL A 410 -0.07 18.39 5.32
N GLY A 411 -0.05 19.26 6.34
CA GLY A 411 -1.17 19.43 7.26
C GLY A 411 -2.48 19.76 6.53
N PRO A 412 -3.65 19.41 7.09
CA PRO A 412 -4.92 19.52 6.38
C PRO A 412 -5.24 20.99 6.07
N SER A 413 -5.17 21.35 4.78
CA SER A 413 -5.88 22.51 4.24
C SER A 413 -7.34 22.45 4.68
N ALA A 414 -7.84 23.55 5.26
CA ALA A 414 -9.11 23.59 5.97
C ALA A 414 -10.33 23.58 5.02
N ALA A 415 -10.60 22.42 4.42
CA ALA A 415 -11.82 22.17 3.66
C ALA A 415 -12.55 20.91 4.18
N SER A 416 -13.80 21.10 4.60
CA SER A 416 -14.74 20.08 5.10
C SER A 416 -14.44 19.43 6.46
N SER A 417 -14.88 20.12 7.52
CA SER A 417 -15.38 19.48 8.75
C SER A 417 -16.77 20.03 9.10
N SER A 418 -17.82 19.41 8.56
CA SER A 418 -19.18 19.63 9.06
C SER A 418 -19.35 18.95 10.41
N LEU A 419 -19.28 19.77 11.46
CA LEU A 419 -19.83 19.54 12.81
C LEU A 419 -19.43 18.22 13.53
N LEU A 420 -18.47 18.34 14.45
CA LEU A 420 -18.68 17.91 15.83
C LEU A 420 -17.84 18.81 16.76
N SER A 421 -18.49 19.46 17.71
CA SER A 421 -17.86 20.48 18.56
C SER A 421 -16.97 19.85 19.63
N TYR A 422 -15.66 20.14 19.57
CA TYR A 422 -14.76 20.04 20.71
C TYR A 422 -13.87 21.28 20.75
N LYS A 423 -13.85 21.94 21.91
CA LYS A 423 -12.97 23.09 22.17
C LYS A 423 -11.53 22.58 22.28
N SER A 424 -10.60 23.14 21.52
CA SER A 424 -9.16 22.94 21.70
C SER A 424 -8.43 24.29 21.68
N ALA A 425 -7.33 24.38 22.42
CA ALA A 425 -6.52 25.59 22.51
C ALA A 425 -5.97 26.01 21.13
N ALA A 426 -5.66 27.30 20.98
CA ALA A 426 -5.12 27.85 19.74
C ALA A 426 -3.75 27.20 19.41
N ALA A 427 -3.71 26.45 18.32
CA ALA A 427 -2.48 25.96 17.74
C ALA A 427 -1.91 27.04 16.79
N GLN A 428 -0.58 27.16 16.75
CA GLN A 428 0.13 28.05 15.84
C GLN A 428 -0.21 27.67 14.39
N THR A 429 -0.71 28.63 13.62
CA THR A 429 -1.26 28.43 12.28
C THR A 429 -0.30 28.94 11.22
N GLY A 430 -0.09 28.15 10.16
CA GLY A 430 0.64 28.56 8.97
C GLY A 430 -0.30 29.17 7.93
N HIS A 431 -0.08 30.42 7.55
CA HIS A 431 -0.88 31.17 6.57
C HIS A 431 -0.10 31.31 5.26
N VAL A 432 -0.55 30.67 4.18
CA VAL A 432 0.09 30.77 2.86
C VAL A 432 -0.36 32.06 2.17
N VAL A 433 0.55 33.02 2.01
CA VAL A 433 0.24 34.36 1.50
C VAL A 433 -0.22 34.28 0.05
N GLY A 434 -1.46 34.75 -0.20
CA GLY A 434 -2.08 34.75 -1.52
C GLY A 434 -2.70 33.42 -1.94
N ASP A 435 -2.74 32.41 -1.06
CA ASP A 435 -3.26 31.06 -1.35
C ASP A 435 -2.69 30.47 -2.66
N SER A 436 -3.53 30.31 -3.69
CA SER A 436 -3.14 29.79 -5.02
C SER A 436 -2.47 30.82 -5.95
N ILE A 437 -2.52 32.12 -5.61
CA ILE A 437 -1.83 33.20 -6.33
C ILE A 437 -0.35 33.29 -5.89
N GLY A 438 -0.07 32.82 -4.67
CA GLY A 438 1.26 32.90 -4.05
C GLY A 438 1.71 34.35 -3.81
N TRP A 439 3.02 34.53 -3.65
CA TRP A 439 3.64 35.86 -3.55
C TRP A 439 4.19 36.28 -4.92
N THR A 440 3.29 36.79 -5.76
CA THR A 440 3.56 37.27 -7.12
C THR A 440 3.03 38.69 -7.34
N ILE A 441 3.23 39.27 -8.53
CA ILE A 441 2.58 40.54 -8.89
C ILE A 441 1.11 40.23 -9.23
N PRO A 442 0.13 40.76 -8.46
CA PRO A 442 -1.28 40.43 -8.61
C PRO A 442 -1.86 41.10 -9.86
N GLN A 443 -2.77 40.41 -10.57
CA GLN A 443 -3.33 40.93 -11.83
C GLN A 443 -4.30 42.11 -11.59
N SER A 444 -4.95 42.14 -10.43
CA SER A 444 -5.91 43.16 -10.01
C SER A 444 -5.31 44.19 -9.04
N GLY A 445 -3.97 44.25 -8.95
CA GLY A 445 -3.26 45.07 -7.96
C GLY A 445 -3.42 44.58 -6.52
N ALA A 446 -3.07 45.42 -5.55
CA ALA A 446 -2.98 45.03 -4.13
C ALA A 446 -4.28 44.48 -3.50
N GLN A 447 -5.43 44.66 -4.15
CA GLN A 447 -6.72 44.21 -3.65
C GLN A 447 -6.79 42.69 -3.45
N GLU A 448 -6.01 41.90 -4.18
CA GLU A 448 -5.91 40.44 -4.00
C GLU A 448 -5.35 40.08 -2.62
N TYR A 449 -4.21 40.69 -2.22
CA TYR A 449 -3.64 40.49 -0.88
C TYR A 449 -4.46 41.15 0.24
N VAL A 450 -5.13 42.28 -0.02
CA VAL A 450 -6.06 42.90 0.95
C VAL A 450 -7.24 41.97 1.23
N THR A 451 -7.79 41.33 0.20
CA THR A 451 -8.91 40.39 0.34
C THR A 451 -8.47 39.12 1.05
N TRP A 452 -7.28 38.60 0.74
CA TRP A 452 -6.67 37.48 1.44
C TRP A 452 -6.34 37.79 2.91
N ALA A 453 -5.83 38.98 3.22
CA ALA A 453 -5.58 39.39 4.60
C ALA A 453 -6.87 39.48 5.41
N ALA A 454 -7.95 40.01 4.80
CA ALA A 454 -9.25 40.17 5.43
C ALA A 454 -10.01 38.84 5.67
N SER A 455 -9.73 37.78 4.92
CA SER A 455 -10.31 36.45 5.15
C SER A 455 -9.59 35.65 6.25
N ASN A 456 -8.39 36.08 6.65
CA ASN A 456 -7.56 35.41 7.64
C ASN A 456 -7.58 36.10 9.01
N LYS A 457 -7.13 35.38 10.04
CA LYS A 457 -6.94 35.90 11.40
C LYS A 457 -5.57 35.50 11.91
N PHE A 458 -4.77 36.50 12.28
CA PHE A 458 -3.39 36.30 12.68
C PHE A 458 -3.26 36.46 14.19
N VAL A 459 -2.59 35.52 14.85
CA VAL A 459 -2.22 35.60 16.26
C VAL A 459 -0.71 35.44 16.46
N VAL A 460 -0.18 35.98 17.57
CA VAL A 460 1.23 35.80 17.92
C VAL A 460 1.56 34.31 18.02
N GLY A 461 2.58 33.88 17.28
CA GLY A 461 3.02 32.49 17.12
C GLY A 461 2.64 31.86 15.77
N ASP A 462 1.74 32.47 15.00
CA ASP A 462 1.45 32.05 13.62
C ASP A 462 2.65 32.28 12.70
N THR A 463 2.66 31.66 11.50
CA THR A 463 3.72 31.83 10.50
C THR A 463 3.14 32.15 9.13
N LEU A 464 3.58 33.27 8.53
CA LEU A 464 3.31 33.59 7.13
C LEU A 464 4.26 32.80 6.22
N VAL A 465 3.73 32.21 5.16
CA VAL A 465 4.48 31.45 4.15
C VAL A 465 4.32 32.14 2.80
N PHE A 466 5.37 32.80 2.34
CA PHE A 466 5.40 33.53 1.07
C PHE A 466 6.00 32.63 -0.01
N ASN A 467 5.16 32.12 -0.91
CA ASN A 467 5.57 31.24 -2.00
C ASN A 467 5.95 32.06 -3.24
N PHE A 468 7.24 32.12 -3.58
CA PHE A 468 7.76 32.75 -4.79
C PHE A 468 8.98 31.98 -5.31
N ALA A 469 9.34 32.19 -6.58
CA ALA A 469 10.58 31.64 -7.13
C ALA A 469 11.79 32.45 -6.61
N THR A 470 12.79 31.77 -6.05
CA THR A 470 14.05 32.37 -5.57
C THR A 470 14.66 33.30 -6.61
N ASN A 471 15.09 34.49 -6.18
CA ASN A 471 15.60 35.59 -7.02
C ASN A 471 14.61 36.22 -8.01
N ALA A 472 13.34 35.80 -8.09
CA ALA A 472 12.30 36.47 -8.90
C ALA A 472 11.49 37.51 -8.08
N HIS A 473 11.33 37.25 -6.79
CA HIS A 473 10.72 38.16 -5.81
C HIS A 473 11.50 38.06 -4.49
N ASP A 474 11.12 38.91 -3.54
CA ASP A 474 11.60 38.91 -2.16
C ASP A 474 10.48 39.30 -1.20
N VAL A 475 10.73 39.16 0.10
CA VAL A 475 9.87 39.65 1.17
C VAL A 475 10.69 40.48 2.14
N GLN A 476 10.33 41.75 2.29
CA GLN A 476 10.88 42.66 3.29
C GLN A 476 9.76 43.20 4.18
N GLU A 477 9.89 43.05 5.49
CA GLU A 477 9.02 43.73 6.46
C GLU A 477 9.45 45.20 6.58
N VAL A 478 8.49 46.12 6.64
CA VAL A 478 8.73 47.57 6.63
C VAL A 478 7.73 48.33 7.53
N PRO A 479 8.03 49.56 7.96
CA PRO A 479 7.06 50.43 8.63
C PRO A 479 5.91 50.83 7.70
N LYS A 480 4.75 51.18 8.27
CA LYS A 480 3.56 51.59 7.49
C LYS A 480 3.84 52.68 6.45
N ALA A 481 4.64 53.70 6.78
CA ALA A 481 4.98 54.78 5.85
C ALA A 481 5.73 54.28 4.60
N SER A 482 6.66 53.34 4.78
CA SER A 482 7.40 52.67 3.70
C SER A 482 6.49 51.75 2.89
N PHE A 483 5.56 51.03 3.55
CA PHE A 483 4.53 50.22 2.88
C PHE A 483 3.56 51.07 2.03
N ASP A 484 3.07 52.18 2.56
CA ASP A 484 2.14 53.08 1.88
C ASP A 484 2.79 53.68 0.61
N SER A 485 4.06 54.09 0.72
CA SER A 485 4.86 54.68 -0.37
C SER A 485 5.55 53.66 -1.30
N CYS A 486 5.55 52.37 -0.96
CA CYS A 486 6.37 51.35 -1.61
C CYS A 486 7.87 51.67 -1.64
N SER A 487 8.38 52.18 -0.52
CA SER A 487 9.81 52.41 -0.28
C SER A 487 10.45 51.21 0.43
N SER A 488 11.68 50.86 0.06
CA SER A 488 12.52 49.89 0.78
C SER A 488 13.31 50.52 1.93
N GLU A 489 13.11 51.82 2.21
CA GLU A 489 13.75 52.52 3.32
C GLU A 489 13.20 52.09 4.69
N ASN A 490 14.07 52.14 5.70
CA ASN A 490 13.81 51.74 7.08
C ASN A 490 13.33 50.29 7.23
N PRO A 491 14.00 49.29 6.61
CA PRO A 491 13.58 47.89 6.66
C PRO A 491 13.57 47.33 8.10
N ILE A 492 12.58 46.50 8.40
CA ILE A 492 12.49 45.74 9.64
C ILE A 492 13.06 44.34 9.37
N GLY A 493 14.28 44.09 9.86
CA GLY A 493 15.02 42.87 9.55
C GLY A 493 15.52 42.80 8.11
N THR A 494 16.06 41.64 7.71
CA THR A 494 16.69 41.43 6.39
C THR A 494 15.68 40.89 5.38
N ALA A 495 15.70 41.41 4.14
CA ALA A 495 14.91 40.88 3.04
C ALA A 495 15.20 39.40 2.78
N ILE A 496 14.15 38.60 2.60
CA ILE A 496 14.24 37.17 2.27
C ILE A 496 14.08 37.01 0.76
N THR A 497 15.17 36.68 0.07
CA THR A 497 15.24 36.53 -1.41
C THR A 497 15.12 35.08 -1.91
N THR A 498 15.12 34.12 -0.98
CA THR A 498 14.95 32.69 -1.26
C THR A 498 13.52 32.28 -0.91
N GLY A 499 12.81 31.70 -1.87
CA GLY A 499 11.45 31.20 -1.69
C GLY A 499 11.41 29.68 -1.49
N PRO A 500 10.41 29.14 -0.76
CA PRO A 500 9.39 29.87 -0.01
C PRO A 500 9.96 30.49 1.28
N ALA A 501 9.56 31.73 1.58
CA ALA A 501 10.00 32.44 2.79
C ALA A 501 8.99 32.27 3.93
N ASN A 502 9.47 31.88 5.12
CA ASN A 502 8.64 31.67 6.30
C ASN A 502 8.93 32.75 7.35
N ILE A 503 7.91 33.52 7.76
CA ILE A 503 8.01 34.58 8.77
C ILE A 503 7.07 34.27 9.93
N THR A 504 7.62 33.94 11.10
CA THR A 504 6.83 33.73 12.32
C THR A 504 6.46 35.08 12.96
N LEU A 505 5.17 35.28 13.24
CA LEU A 505 4.61 36.49 13.81
C LEU A 505 4.86 36.53 15.32
N THR A 506 5.93 37.19 15.74
CA THR A 506 6.41 37.18 17.14
C THR A 506 5.84 38.30 18.02
N SER A 507 5.17 39.29 17.42
CA SER A 507 4.54 40.43 18.13
C SER A 507 3.09 40.65 17.69
N ALA A 508 2.32 41.30 18.55
CA ALA A 508 0.98 41.79 18.22
C ALA A 508 1.06 43.24 17.70
N GLY A 509 0.14 43.60 16.80
CA GLY A 509 0.15 44.90 16.11
C GLY A 509 0.00 44.73 14.60
N ASP A 510 0.16 45.82 13.87
CA ASP A 510 0.13 45.79 12.41
C ASP A 510 1.51 45.47 11.83
N HIS A 511 1.56 44.51 10.91
CA HIS A 511 2.76 44.12 10.18
C HIS A 511 2.57 44.36 8.68
N TYR A 512 3.62 44.86 8.02
CA TYR A 512 3.56 45.30 6.63
C TYR A 512 4.74 44.73 5.83
N TYR A 513 4.45 44.05 4.74
CA TYR A 513 5.42 43.35 3.89
C TYR A 513 5.35 43.85 2.46
N ILE A 514 6.50 44.05 1.82
CA ILE A 514 6.62 44.45 0.42
C ILE A 514 7.60 43.54 -0.33
N CYS A 515 7.41 43.43 -1.64
CA CYS A 515 8.48 43.01 -2.55
C CYS A 515 9.25 44.25 -3.01
N THR A 516 10.57 44.27 -2.80
CA THR A 516 11.45 45.41 -3.11
C THR A 516 11.93 45.42 -4.58
N TYR A 517 11.69 44.33 -5.31
CA TYR A 517 12.11 44.19 -6.70
C TYR A 517 11.41 45.19 -7.64
N GLY A 518 12.20 46.13 -8.18
CA GLY A 518 11.80 47.00 -9.29
C GLY A 518 10.56 47.85 -9.00
N ARG A 519 9.42 47.46 -9.58
CA ARG A 519 8.10 48.11 -9.39
C ARG A 519 7.04 47.18 -8.79
N HIS A 520 7.43 46.03 -8.24
CA HIS A 520 6.49 44.98 -7.83
C HIS A 520 5.52 45.46 -6.74
N CYS A 521 6.01 46.17 -5.71
CA CYS A 521 5.15 46.77 -4.69
C CYS A 521 4.15 47.78 -5.28
N GLN A 522 4.59 48.64 -6.19
CA GLN A 522 3.73 49.64 -6.86
C GLN A 522 2.67 48.98 -7.75
N SER A 523 2.99 47.84 -8.35
CA SER A 523 2.05 46.96 -9.05
C SER A 523 1.17 46.11 -8.12
N GLY A 524 1.33 46.22 -6.80
CA GLY A 524 0.45 45.63 -5.80
C GLY A 524 0.99 44.43 -5.04
N GLN A 525 2.24 44.02 -5.24
CA GLN A 525 2.89 42.94 -4.46
C GLN A 525 3.30 43.46 -3.07
N LYS A 526 2.28 43.65 -2.22
CA LYS A 526 2.42 44.11 -0.84
C LYS A 526 1.28 43.58 0.03
N LEU A 527 1.59 43.21 1.27
CA LEU A 527 0.66 42.66 2.26
C LEU A 527 0.66 43.53 3.53
N ALA A 528 -0.52 43.85 4.05
CA ALA A 528 -0.71 44.41 5.39
C ALA A 528 -1.61 43.48 6.20
N ILE A 529 -1.24 43.20 7.45
CA ILE A 529 -2.01 42.36 8.38
C ILE A 529 -2.03 42.97 9.78
N THR A 530 -3.05 42.63 10.57
CA THR A 530 -3.12 42.96 12.01
C THR A 530 -3.08 41.67 12.82
N VAL A 531 -2.09 41.56 13.71
CA VAL A 531 -1.82 40.39 14.54
C VAL A 531 -2.34 40.63 15.95
N SER A 532 -3.22 39.73 16.42
CA SER A 532 -3.75 39.77 17.78
C SER A 532 -2.80 39.12 18.78
N ALA A 533 -2.72 39.67 20.00
CA ALA A 533 -1.96 39.06 21.08
C ALA A 533 -2.45 37.63 21.39
N ALA A 534 -1.52 36.71 21.60
CA ALA A 534 -1.85 35.37 22.10
C ALA A 534 -2.55 35.50 23.46
N SER A 535 -3.71 34.85 23.60
CA SER A 535 -4.44 34.84 24.88
C SER A 535 -3.59 34.13 25.95
N PRO A 536 -3.46 34.67 27.18
CA PRO A 536 -2.60 34.11 28.21
C PRO A 536 -3.16 32.78 28.75
N GLY A 537 -2.84 31.69 28.04
CA GLY A 537 -3.01 30.33 28.52
C GLY A 537 -2.11 30.08 29.73
N ALA A 538 -2.67 29.48 30.78
CA ALA A 538 -2.00 29.32 32.06
C ALA A 538 -0.63 28.65 31.94
N ALA A 539 0.40 29.32 32.44
CA ALA A 539 1.74 28.75 32.55
C ALA A 539 1.74 27.51 33.47
N PRO A 540 2.55 26.47 33.19
CA PRO A 540 2.72 25.36 34.11
C PRO A 540 3.32 25.89 35.43
N SER A 541 2.70 25.56 36.56
CA SER A 541 3.13 26.01 37.87
C SER A 541 4.47 25.38 38.28
N VAL A 542 5.54 26.17 38.19
CA VAL A 542 6.87 25.82 38.71
C VAL A 542 6.90 26.00 40.24
N PRO A 543 7.47 25.07 41.03
CA PRO A 543 7.66 25.29 42.47
C PRO A 543 8.65 26.44 42.73
N PRO A 544 8.53 27.18 43.85
CA PRO A 544 9.39 28.34 44.11
C PRO A 544 10.86 27.93 44.31
N PRO A 545 11.82 28.76 43.84
CA PRO A 545 13.25 28.44 43.91
C PRO A 545 13.85 28.71 45.30
N PRO A 546 14.95 28.04 45.68
CA PRO A 546 15.82 28.50 46.76
C PRO A 546 16.56 29.78 46.33
N SER A 547 16.56 30.79 47.19
CA SER A 547 17.19 32.10 46.93
C SER A 547 18.70 32.09 47.21
N THR A 548 19.51 32.59 46.26
CA THR A 548 20.82 33.30 46.42
C THR A 548 21.52 33.34 45.05
N THR A 549 22.30 34.34 44.59
CA THR A 549 22.58 35.76 44.92
C THR A 549 23.46 36.29 43.77
N ASN A 550 23.36 37.59 43.40
CA ASN A 550 24.39 38.50 42.83
C ASN A 550 25.36 37.96 41.73
N THR A 551 25.71 38.64 40.62
CA THR A 551 26.00 40.08 40.38
C THR A 551 26.06 40.29 38.83
N PRO A 552 26.00 41.53 38.27
CA PRO A 552 25.63 41.72 36.85
C PRO A 552 26.83 42.17 35.96
N PRO A 553 26.71 42.95 34.85
CA PRO A 553 27.32 42.57 33.57
C PRO A 553 28.53 43.44 33.17
N THR A 554 29.21 43.09 32.07
CA THR A 554 30.18 43.98 31.42
C THR A 554 30.08 44.01 29.90
N THR A 555 30.47 45.15 29.35
CA THR A 555 30.06 45.70 28.05
C THR A 555 31.23 45.86 27.05
N LEU A 556 30.90 45.71 25.76
CA LEU A 556 31.36 46.50 24.61
C LEU A 556 32.84 46.52 24.14
N SER A 557 33.02 46.07 22.88
CA SER A 557 33.69 46.81 21.77
C SER A 557 35.25 46.84 21.68
N PRO A 558 35.86 47.37 20.59
CA PRO A 558 35.73 46.91 19.18
C PRO A 558 37.07 46.96 18.36
N THR A 559 37.01 46.73 17.02
CA THR A 559 38.00 47.14 15.97
C THR A 559 39.41 46.48 15.98
N SER A 560 40.20 46.37 14.90
CA SER A 560 40.22 46.96 13.54
C SER A 560 41.05 46.12 12.53
N ASN A 561 40.87 46.41 11.22
CA ASN A 561 41.84 46.38 10.09
C ASN A 561 41.57 45.43 8.89
N ASP A 562 41.23 46.10 7.78
CA ASP A 562 41.17 45.72 6.36
C ASP A 562 42.52 46.16 5.67
N PRO A 563 42.73 46.17 4.33
CA PRO A 563 42.02 45.55 3.19
C PRO A 563 42.95 44.91 2.09
N ALA A 564 42.36 44.28 1.06
CA ALA A 564 42.74 44.30 -0.39
C ALA A 564 41.95 43.22 -1.18
N ALA A 565 41.00 43.55 -2.08
CA ALA A 565 41.18 43.85 -3.52
C ALA A 565 41.82 42.69 -4.33
N CYS A 566 41.22 42.06 -5.35
CA CYS A 566 40.52 42.63 -6.51
C CYS A 566 39.73 41.57 -7.33
N GLU A 567 38.95 42.01 -8.32
CA GLU A 567 38.09 41.27 -9.29
C GLU A 567 38.22 42.01 -10.67
N PRO A 568 37.50 41.74 -11.80
CA PRO A 568 36.86 40.53 -12.38
C PRO A 568 37.02 40.38 -13.95
N VAL A 569 36.18 39.53 -14.60
CA VAL A 569 35.63 39.54 -16.02
C VAL A 569 36.47 38.96 -17.24
N PRO A 570 35.93 38.73 -18.50
CA PRO A 570 35.63 37.36 -19.01
C PRO A 570 35.91 37.06 -20.55
N THR A 571 35.18 36.08 -21.15
CA THR A 571 34.82 35.86 -22.60
C THR A 571 35.88 35.31 -23.60
N PRO A 572 35.52 34.83 -24.84
CA PRO A 572 34.28 34.23 -25.41
C PRO A 572 34.50 32.95 -26.31
N SER A 573 33.46 32.47 -27.03
CA SER A 573 33.50 31.40 -28.08
C SER A 573 34.04 31.87 -29.46
N PRO A 574 34.27 30.95 -30.44
CA PRO A 574 33.40 30.91 -31.65
C PRO A 574 33.21 29.52 -32.35
N SER A 575 32.55 29.53 -33.51
CA SER A 575 32.14 28.39 -34.39
C SER A 575 32.82 28.45 -35.78
N MET A 576 32.74 27.34 -36.58
CA MET A 576 32.74 27.18 -38.07
C MET A 576 33.45 25.86 -38.48
N SER A 577 32.83 24.85 -39.11
CA SER A 577 32.36 24.67 -40.51
C SER A 577 33.28 23.76 -41.38
N GLY A 578 32.71 22.80 -42.13
CA GLY A 578 33.42 22.03 -43.18
C GLY A 578 32.77 20.69 -43.59
N VAL A 579 32.52 20.49 -44.89
CA VAL A 579 31.95 19.26 -45.52
C VAL A 579 32.74 18.93 -46.80
N PRO A 580 33.00 17.64 -47.12
CA PRO A 580 32.74 17.15 -48.49
C PRO A 580 32.27 15.67 -48.63
N THR A 581 31.81 15.36 -49.85
CA THR A 581 31.25 14.09 -50.41
C THR A 581 32.29 13.19 -51.12
N ALA A 582 32.09 11.90 -51.43
CA ALA A 582 31.11 10.85 -51.05
C ALA A 582 31.52 9.46 -51.66
N ASN A 583 30.70 8.42 -51.42
CA ASN A 583 30.62 7.11 -52.12
C ASN A 583 31.80 6.09 -52.05
N THR A 584 31.49 4.88 -51.57
CA THR A 584 31.51 3.62 -52.36
C THR A 584 30.79 2.47 -51.63
N THR A 585 30.24 1.52 -52.40
CA THR A 585 29.45 0.33 -51.97
C THR A 585 29.99 -0.93 -52.71
N PRO A 586 29.41 -2.14 -52.57
CA PRO A 586 29.29 -2.97 -51.36
C PRO A 586 29.91 -4.39 -51.56
N GLY A 587 30.04 -5.19 -50.49
CA GLY A 587 30.49 -6.59 -50.54
C GLY A 587 29.38 -7.59 -50.21
N SER A 588 29.20 -8.63 -51.03
CA SER A 588 28.02 -9.52 -51.05
C SER A 588 28.21 -10.91 -50.43
N LEU A 589 27.12 -11.50 -49.95
CA LEU A 589 26.96 -12.93 -49.64
C LEU A 589 27.09 -13.83 -50.89
N PRO A 590 27.44 -15.11 -50.69
CA PRO A 590 26.87 -16.23 -51.46
C PRO A 590 26.31 -17.37 -50.57
N PRO A 591 25.53 -18.34 -51.11
CA PRO A 591 24.42 -18.93 -50.36
C PRO A 591 24.25 -20.48 -50.43
N LEU A 592 23.17 -20.93 -49.78
CA LEU A 592 22.29 -22.10 -50.08
C LEU A 592 22.80 -23.55 -49.92
N GLY A 593 21.92 -24.39 -49.37
CA GLY A 593 21.99 -25.86 -49.42
C GLY A 593 20.81 -26.52 -48.68
N SER A 594 19.83 -27.04 -49.40
CA SER A 594 18.64 -27.72 -48.87
C SER A 594 18.54 -29.15 -49.39
N SER A 595 18.10 -30.09 -48.57
CA SER A 595 17.39 -31.29 -49.04
C SER A 595 16.53 -31.94 -47.95
N SER A 596 15.35 -32.38 -48.35
CA SER A 596 14.35 -33.05 -47.50
C SER A 596 14.42 -34.57 -47.69
N HIS A 597 14.10 -35.35 -46.65
CA HIS A 597 13.59 -36.72 -46.82
C HIS A 597 12.49 -37.03 -45.81
N VAL A 598 11.43 -37.68 -46.32
CA VAL A 598 10.26 -38.19 -45.56
C VAL A 598 10.30 -39.71 -45.60
N VAL A 599 10.14 -40.38 -44.45
CA VAL A 599 9.72 -41.79 -44.37
C VAL A 599 8.80 -41.96 -43.14
N LEU A 600 7.71 -42.71 -43.32
CA LEU A 600 6.70 -43.05 -42.30
C LEU A 600 7.17 -44.19 -41.38
N ALA A 601 6.63 -44.26 -40.15
CA ALA A 601 6.04 -45.50 -39.60
C ALA A 601 5.27 -45.25 -38.28
N SER A 602 4.13 -45.91 -38.12
CA SER A 602 3.26 -45.83 -36.94
C SER A 602 3.20 -47.17 -36.19
N PHE A 603 3.31 -47.19 -34.86
CA PHE A 603 2.77 -48.22 -33.93
C PHE A 603 2.70 -47.55 -32.53
N VAL A 604 1.60 -47.42 -31.77
CA VAL A 604 0.40 -48.23 -31.47
C VAL A 604 0.57 -49.21 -30.27
N LEU A 605 -0.18 -48.90 -29.20
CA LEU A 605 -0.65 -49.71 -28.05
C LEU A 605 0.29 -50.09 -26.85
N SER A 606 -0.20 -49.71 -25.65
CA SER A 606 -0.39 -50.56 -24.44
C SER A 606 0.86 -51.05 -23.66
N SER A 607 0.87 -51.28 -22.33
CA SER A 607 -0.14 -51.34 -21.26
C SER A 607 0.53 -50.90 -19.93
N LEU A 608 -0.10 -50.14 -19.02
CA LEU A 608 -0.94 -50.59 -17.90
C LEU A 608 -0.24 -51.41 -16.77
N ALA A 609 -0.46 -50.94 -15.53
CA ALA A 609 -0.58 -51.68 -14.25
C ALA A 609 0.63 -51.87 -13.30
N LEU A 610 0.41 -51.35 -12.08
CA LEU A 610 0.75 -51.88 -10.75
C LEU A 610 2.19 -52.36 -10.44
N VAL A 611 2.83 -51.65 -9.50
CA VAL A 611 3.09 -52.25 -8.17
C VAL A 611 2.59 -51.30 -7.09
N VAL A 612 1.82 -51.84 -6.13
CA VAL A 612 1.31 -51.14 -4.94
C VAL A 612 2.22 -51.43 -3.75
N GLY A 613 2.46 -50.42 -2.92
CA GLY A 613 2.31 -50.61 -1.48
C GLY A 613 3.50 -50.27 -0.57
N LEU A 614 3.12 -50.02 0.69
CA LEU A 614 3.95 -50.06 1.90
C LEU A 614 4.92 -48.89 2.11
N PHE A 615 4.38 -47.71 2.46
CA PHE A 615 4.77 -47.08 3.73
C PHE A 615 3.51 -46.52 4.44
N PHE A 616 3.57 -46.59 5.76
CA PHE A 616 2.49 -46.54 6.76
C PHE A 616 1.61 -45.29 6.77
#